data_AF-A0A7X1LI82-F1
#
_entry.id   AF-A0A7X1LI82-F1
#
_cell.length_a   1.000
_cell.length_b   1.000
_cell.length_c   1.000
_cell.angle_alpha   90.00
_cell.angle_beta   90.00
_cell.angle_gamma   90.00
#
_symmetry.space_group_name_H-M   'P 1'
#
loop_
_entity.id
_entity.type
_entity.pdbx_description
1 polymer ?
#
loop_
_entity_poly.entity_id
_entity_poly.type
_entity_poly.pdbx_seq_one_letter_code
_entity_poly.pdbx_strand_id
1 'polypeptide(L)'
;MLKKILPISLLAMAIFSSSALANEMKVYQGLGKATNFRVGPGKDSEGTPVYSFNYVDAAVLFDSEGKIINAVVDTLEVSTPNYDGESMPHFSGWPGTEGYNVSDHKTKKVSEKSENTPENLTKEVKEWKTKRERGASYGMNPKNEWDEQMDFFQEKFKGKTVDELELIFTKMYSDVNGRPLKENSKNEKDKEKYSKLTEAEKKEVADITAGATMSIRDSHGDILGAIKNAYDNRVEVIIPTK
;
A
#
# COMPACT_ATOMS: atom_id res chain seq x y z
N MET A 1 -79.50 28.49 39.63
CA MET A 1 -79.07 28.31 38.22
C MET A 1 -77.82 29.14 38.03
N LEU A 2 -76.62 28.53 38.01
CA LEU A 2 -75.90 28.08 36.79
C LEU A 2 -75.58 29.27 35.86
N LYS A 3 -74.34 29.59 35.46
CA LYS A 3 -73.09 28.82 35.38
C LYS A 3 -71.90 29.80 35.32
N LYS A 4 -70.79 29.43 35.99
CA LYS A 4 -69.44 29.97 35.78
C LYS A 4 -69.02 29.71 34.32
N ILE A 5 -68.40 30.70 33.68
CA ILE A 5 -67.58 30.46 32.47
C ILE A 5 -66.25 31.21 32.65
N LEU A 6 -65.20 30.41 32.76
CA LEU A 6 -63.80 30.79 32.66
C LEU A 6 -63.38 30.63 31.19
N PRO A 7 -62.57 31.53 30.60
CA PRO A 7 -61.67 31.14 29.51
C PRO A 7 -60.23 31.30 30.03
N ILE A 8 -59.58 30.19 30.37
CA ILE A 8 -58.57 29.52 29.54
C ILE A 8 -57.39 30.45 29.26
N SER A 9 -56.41 30.36 30.16
CA SER A 9 -55.02 30.77 29.93
C SER A 9 -54.51 30.05 28.67
N LEU A 10 -54.16 30.83 27.64
CA LEU A 10 -53.46 30.34 26.46
C LEU A 10 -52.00 30.11 26.86
N LEU A 11 -51.69 28.91 27.35
CA LEU A 11 -50.31 28.48 27.54
C LEU A 11 -49.71 28.23 26.15
N ALA A 12 -48.95 29.20 25.65
CA ALA A 12 -48.15 29.02 24.44
C ALA A 12 -47.10 27.94 24.70
N MET A 13 -47.42 26.72 24.29
CA MET A 13 -46.47 25.60 24.27
C MET A 13 -45.50 25.85 23.12
N ALA A 14 -44.37 26.50 23.41
CA ALA A 14 -43.26 26.58 22.48
C ALA A 14 -42.74 25.16 22.26
N ILE A 15 -43.13 24.55 21.15
CA ILE A 15 -42.52 23.32 20.65
C ILE A 15 -41.11 23.72 20.20
N PHE A 16 -40.14 23.59 21.09
CA PHE A 16 -38.74 23.52 20.70
C PHE A 16 -38.56 22.20 19.94
N SER A 17 -38.78 22.21 18.63
CA SER A 17 -38.24 21.19 17.76
C SER A 17 -36.73 21.40 17.70
N SER A 18 -36.00 20.82 18.65
CA SER A 18 -34.56 20.63 18.53
C SER A 18 -34.32 19.60 17.43
N SER A 19 -34.39 20.02 16.17
CA SER A 19 -33.68 19.32 15.12
C SER A 19 -32.20 19.56 15.39
N ALA A 20 -31.60 18.70 16.21
CA ALA A 20 -30.16 18.51 16.17
C ALA A 20 -29.86 18.16 14.72
N LEU A 21 -29.31 19.10 13.96
CA LEU A 21 -28.75 18.83 12.65
C LEU A 21 -27.68 17.76 12.89
N ALA A 22 -27.96 16.52 12.49
CA ALA A 22 -26.95 15.50 12.42
C ALA A 22 -25.85 16.06 11.52
N ASN A 23 -24.66 16.25 12.08
CA ASN A 23 -23.55 16.84 11.35
C ASN A 23 -22.99 15.73 10.46
N GLU A 24 -23.55 15.55 9.26
CA GLU A 24 -23.11 14.52 8.33
C GLU A 24 -21.62 14.70 8.01
N MET A 25 -20.81 13.69 8.32
CA MET A 25 -19.40 13.69 7.96
C MET A 25 -19.28 13.15 6.55
N LYS A 26 -18.90 14.03 5.61
CA LYS A 26 -18.56 13.63 4.24
C LYS A 26 -17.16 13.05 4.22
N VAL A 27 -17.08 11.78 3.88
CA VAL A 27 -15.80 11.11 3.58
C VAL A 27 -15.85 10.54 2.18
N TYR A 28 -14.69 10.17 1.64
CA TYR A 28 -14.59 9.61 0.31
C TYR A 28 -13.83 8.30 0.37
N GLN A 29 -14.40 7.24 -0.17
CA GLN A 29 -13.75 5.94 -0.25
C GLN A 29 -13.19 5.72 -1.64
N GLY A 30 -11.89 5.43 -1.72
CA GLY A 30 -11.16 5.15 -2.95
C GLY A 30 -10.62 3.73 -3.00
N LEU A 31 -10.67 3.13 -4.19
CA LEU A 31 -9.95 1.91 -4.52
C LEU A 31 -8.97 2.22 -5.65
N GLY A 32 -7.70 1.89 -5.42
CA GLY A 32 -6.61 2.19 -6.33
C GLY A 32 -5.75 0.97 -6.58
N LYS A 33 -5.18 0.93 -7.78
CA LYS A 33 -4.33 -0.15 -8.24
C LYS A 33 -3.15 0.41 -9.02
N ALA A 34 -1.95 -0.08 -8.78
CA ALA A 34 -0.79 0.17 -9.62
C ALA A 34 -0.12 -1.13 -10.01
N THR A 35 0.49 -1.16 -11.19
CA THR A 35 1.11 -2.37 -11.74
C THR A 35 2.46 -2.06 -12.34
N ASN A 36 3.43 -2.93 -12.12
CA ASN A 36 4.71 -2.82 -12.78
C ASN A 36 5.30 -4.19 -13.09
N PHE A 37 6.02 -4.26 -14.21
CA PHE A 37 6.90 -5.37 -14.54
C PHE A 37 8.30 -5.09 -13.98
N ARG A 38 9.01 -6.14 -13.60
CA ARG A 38 10.37 -6.09 -13.05
C ARG A 38 11.22 -7.15 -13.72
N VAL A 39 12.35 -6.70 -14.25
CA VAL A 39 13.50 -7.57 -14.47
C VAL A 39 14.25 -7.62 -13.15
N GLY A 40 14.22 -8.77 -12.47
CA GLY A 40 14.91 -8.96 -11.21
C GLY A 40 16.42 -8.79 -11.39
N PRO A 41 17.16 -8.37 -10.34
CA PRO A 41 18.62 -8.24 -10.43
C PRO A 41 19.33 -9.60 -10.50
N GLY A 42 18.60 -10.70 -10.26
CA GLY A 42 19.12 -12.06 -10.19
C GLY A 42 18.95 -12.85 -11.48
N LYS A 43 19.77 -13.89 -11.59
CA LYS A 43 19.67 -14.97 -12.57
C LYS A 43 19.72 -16.29 -11.81
N ASP A 44 19.14 -17.34 -12.36
CA ASP A 44 19.32 -18.68 -11.83
C ASP A 44 20.73 -19.24 -12.13
N SER A 45 21.00 -20.47 -11.68
CA SER A 45 22.31 -21.12 -11.88
C SER A 45 22.67 -21.41 -13.34
N GLU A 46 21.73 -21.28 -14.26
CA GLU A 46 21.95 -21.43 -15.71
C GLU A 46 22.07 -20.06 -16.42
N GLY A 47 21.97 -18.96 -15.67
CA GLY A 47 22.08 -17.61 -16.20
C GLY A 47 20.76 -17.06 -16.77
N THR A 48 19.64 -17.75 -16.57
CA THR A 48 18.32 -17.27 -17.00
C THR A 48 17.86 -16.16 -16.05
N PRO A 49 17.44 -14.99 -16.55
CA PRO A 49 16.92 -13.91 -15.71
C PRO A 49 15.68 -14.33 -14.92
N VAL A 50 15.49 -13.67 -13.78
CA VAL A 50 14.25 -13.77 -13.01
C VAL A 50 13.37 -12.56 -13.35
N TYR A 51 12.09 -12.80 -13.60
CA TYR A 51 11.11 -11.75 -13.86
C TYR A 51 10.04 -11.76 -12.78
N SER A 52 9.47 -10.59 -12.48
CA SER A 52 8.25 -10.51 -11.69
C SER A 52 7.33 -9.40 -12.18
N PHE A 53 6.06 -9.50 -11.83
CA PHE A 53 5.14 -8.38 -11.89
C PHE A 53 4.50 -8.17 -10.53
N ASN A 54 4.15 -6.92 -10.23
CA ASN A 54 3.46 -6.55 -9.01
C ASN A 54 2.08 -5.98 -9.33
N TYR A 55 1.11 -6.34 -8.49
CA TYR A 55 -0.17 -5.69 -8.36
C TYR A 55 -0.22 -5.06 -6.97
N VAL A 56 -0.12 -3.74 -6.91
CA VAL A 56 -0.26 -2.97 -5.67
C VAL A 56 -1.70 -2.48 -5.59
N ASP A 57 -2.40 -2.83 -4.52
CA ASP A 57 -3.78 -2.41 -4.28
C ASP A 57 -3.83 -1.52 -3.04
N ALA A 58 -4.63 -0.46 -3.12
CA ALA A 58 -4.83 0.52 -2.04
C ALA A 58 -6.32 0.79 -1.84
N ALA A 59 -6.81 0.59 -0.62
CA ALA A 59 -8.11 1.04 -0.16
C ALA A 59 -7.92 2.23 0.78
N VAL A 60 -8.45 3.39 0.42
CA VAL A 60 -8.16 4.65 1.12
C VAL A 60 -9.45 5.40 1.44
N LEU A 61 -9.55 5.90 2.67
CA LEU A 61 -10.57 6.86 3.08
C LEU A 61 -9.96 8.25 3.11
N PHE A 62 -10.66 9.22 2.52
CA PHE A 62 -10.27 10.61 2.49
C PHE A 62 -11.32 11.48 3.17
N ASP A 63 -10.91 12.60 3.74
CA ASP A 63 -11.81 13.66 4.17
C ASP A 63 -12.25 14.54 3.00
N SER A 64 -13.04 15.58 3.29
CA SER A 64 -13.51 16.55 2.31
C SER A 64 -12.43 17.41 1.66
N GLU A 65 -11.27 17.52 2.29
CA GLU A 65 -10.10 18.23 1.75
C GLU A 65 -9.19 17.28 0.94
N GLY A 66 -9.52 16.00 0.88
CA GLY A 66 -8.71 14.99 0.20
C GLY A 66 -7.52 14.49 1.03
N LYS A 67 -7.49 14.75 2.33
CA LYS A 67 -6.48 14.19 3.23
C LYS A 67 -6.86 12.77 3.62
N ILE A 68 -5.86 11.91 3.75
CA ILE A 68 -6.05 10.51 4.10
C ILE A 68 -6.52 10.41 5.56
N ILE A 69 -7.68 9.80 5.77
CA ILE A 69 -8.17 9.39 7.09
C ILE A 69 -7.59 8.02 7.45
N ASN A 70 -7.60 7.10 6.49
CA ASN A 70 -7.10 5.72 6.64
C ASN A 70 -6.68 5.18 5.27
N ALA A 71 -5.67 4.31 5.25
CA ALA A 71 -5.22 3.60 4.06
C ALA A 71 -4.87 2.16 4.44
N VAL A 72 -5.27 1.21 3.60
CA VAL A 72 -4.79 -0.17 3.62
C VAL A 72 -4.18 -0.46 2.26
N VAL A 73 -2.92 -0.87 2.27
CA VAL A 73 -2.14 -1.18 1.06
C VAL A 73 -1.59 -2.58 1.16
N ASP A 74 -1.64 -3.31 0.06
CA ASP A 74 -1.01 -4.61 -0.08
C ASP A 74 -0.42 -4.78 -1.50
N THR A 75 0.41 -5.81 -1.67
CA THR A 75 1.00 -6.12 -2.98
C THR A 75 1.01 -7.62 -3.22
N LEU A 76 0.45 -8.05 -4.35
CA LEU A 76 0.74 -9.35 -4.93
C LEU A 76 1.96 -9.22 -5.85
N GLU A 77 3.04 -9.93 -5.53
CA GLU A 77 4.18 -10.11 -6.42
C GLU A 77 4.17 -11.54 -6.93
N VAL A 78 4.21 -11.71 -8.25
CA VAL A 78 4.31 -13.03 -8.90
C VAL A 78 5.56 -13.04 -9.76
N SER A 79 6.36 -14.08 -9.60
CA SER A 79 7.64 -14.23 -10.29
C SER A 79 7.67 -15.41 -11.27
N THR A 80 8.74 -15.52 -12.04
CA THR A 80 9.06 -16.77 -12.72
C THR A 80 9.49 -17.86 -11.72
N PRO A 81 9.27 -19.16 -12.01
CA PRO A 81 9.57 -20.26 -11.07
C PRO A 81 11.05 -20.42 -10.69
N ASN A 82 11.96 -19.75 -11.41
CA ASN A 82 13.38 -19.76 -11.11
C ASN A 82 13.81 -18.79 -9.99
N TYR A 83 12.86 -18.03 -9.41
CA TYR A 83 13.09 -17.22 -8.21
C TYR A 83 13.39 -18.13 -7.00
N ASP A 84 14.44 -17.82 -6.24
CA ASP A 84 14.99 -18.72 -5.21
C ASP A 84 14.34 -18.58 -3.82
N GLY A 85 13.21 -17.88 -3.69
CA GLY A 85 12.46 -17.75 -2.42
C GLY A 85 11.24 -18.68 -2.33
N GLU A 86 11.21 -19.50 -1.28
CA GLU A 86 10.22 -20.56 -1.04
C GLU A 86 8.77 -20.07 -0.97
N SER A 87 8.53 -18.87 -0.45
CA SER A 87 7.18 -18.30 -0.31
C SER A 87 6.71 -17.53 -1.55
N MET A 88 7.53 -17.39 -2.59
CA MET A 88 7.23 -16.51 -3.71
C MET A 88 6.15 -17.11 -4.63
N PRO A 89 5.01 -16.42 -4.82
CA PRO A 89 4.07 -16.79 -5.87
C PRO A 89 4.78 -16.80 -7.21
N HIS A 90 4.53 -17.83 -8.01
CA HIS A 90 5.06 -17.90 -9.37
C HIS A 90 3.99 -18.24 -10.37
N PHE A 91 4.29 -17.93 -11.64
CA PHE A 91 3.49 -18.33 -12.78
C PHE A 91 4.39 -19.05 -13.78
N SER A 92 4.17 -20.35 -13.95
CA SER A 92 5.02 -21.21 -14.77
C SER A 92 4.84 -21.04 -16.28
N GLY A 93 3.68 -20.55 -16.72
CA GLY A 93 3.35 -20.32 -18.12
C GLY A 93 1.93 -20.75 -18.48
N TRP A 94 1.55 -20.69 -19.77
CA TRP A 94 0.23 -21.15 -20.21
C TRP A 94 0.20 -22.67 -20.46
N PRO A 95 -0.97 -23.34 -20.34
CA PRO A 95 -1.07 -24.76 -20.64
C PRO A 95 -0.48 -25.14 -22.00
N GLY A 96 0.34 -26.19 -22.04
CA GLY A 96 0.96 -26.71 -23.28
C GLY A 96 2.14 -25.88 -23.81
N THR A 97 2.62 -24.88 -23.07
CA THR A 97 3.87 -24.18 -23.36
C THR A 97 5.08 -24.88 -22.74
N GLU A 98 6.28 -24.59 -23.26
CA GLU A 98 7.52 -25.09 -22.67
C GLU A 98 7.66 -24.62 -21.21
N GLY A 99 8.13 -25.53 -20.35
CA GLY A 99 8.39 -25.25 -18.95
C GLY A 99 9.49 -24.23 -18.70
N TYR A 100 9.38 -23.48 -17.62
CA TYR A 100 10.39 -22.55 -17.14
C TYR A 100 11.34 -23.24 -16.15
N ASN A 101 12.56 -22.72 -15.97
CA ASN A 101 13.47 -23.22 -14.93
C ASN A 101 12.82 -23.12 -13.54
N VAL A 102 12.96 -24.17 -12.73
CA VAL A 102 12.57 -24.17 -11.31
C VAL A 102 13.84 -24.30 -10.48
N SER A 103 14.03 -23.37 -9.54
CA SER A 103 15.21 -23.34 -8.67
C SER A 103 14.92 -24.00 -7.33
N ASP A 104 15.79 -24.90 -6.87
CA ASP A 104 15.73 -25.42 -5.51
C ASP A 104 16.17 -24.33 -4.52
N HIS A 105 15.31 -23.98 -3.56
CA HIS A 105 15.52 -22.87 -2.64
C HIS A 105 16.73 -23.03 -1.69
N LYS A 106 17.18 -24.27 -1.45
CA LYS A 106 18.31 -24.56 -0.55
C LYS A 106 19.64 -24.51 -1.27
N THR A 107 19.70 -25.09 -2.46
CA THR A 107 20.91 -25.22 -3.27
C THR A 107 21.09 -24.06 -4.25
N LYS A 108 20.01 -23.31 -4.53
CA LYS A 108 19.94 -22.22 -5.52
C LYS A 108 20.31 -22.66 -6.94
N LYS A 109 20.13 -23.96 -7.22
CA LYS A 109 20.37 -24.55 -8.53
C LYS A 109 19.05 -24.84 -9.21
N VAL A 110 19.03 -24.72 -10.53
CA VAL A 110 17.94 -25.25 -11.35
C VAL A 110 17.89 -26.77 -11.12
N SER A 111 16.74 -27.25 -10.64
CA SER A 111 16.50 -28.65 -10.35
C SER A 111 15.66 -29.33 -11.43
N GLU A 112 14.76 -28.59 -12.05
CA GLU A 112 13.82 -29.09 -13.03
C GLU A 112 13.24 -27.96 -13.90
N LYS A 113 12.34 -28.34 -14.81
CA LYS A 113 11.49 -27.42 -15.56
C LYS A 113 10.06 -27.54 -15.06
N SER A 114 9.33 -26.43 -15.02
CA SER A 114 7.92 -26.44 -14.66
C SER A 114 7.10 -27.26 -15.65
N GLU A 115 6.05 -27.91 -15.17
CA GLU A 115 5.10 -28.63 -16.02
C GLU A 115 3.82 -27.80 -16.18
N ASN A 116 3.66 -27.17 -17.35
CA ASN A 116 2.58 -26.23 -17.61
C ASN A 116 1.28 -26.96 -18.02
N THR A 117 0.62 -27.62 -17.06
CA THR A 117 -0.70 -28.23 -17.22
C THR A 117 -1.80 -27.35 -16.62
N PRO A 118 -3.07 -27.46 -17.06
CA PRO A 118 -4.19 -26.77 -16.43
C PRO A 118 -4.28 -27.04 -14.91
N GLU A 119 -3.99 -28.27 -14.49
CA GLU A 119 -4.03 -28.70 -13.10
C GLU A 119 -2.96 -28.00 -12.26
N ASN A 120 -1.71 -27.99 -12.73
CA ASN A 120 -0.59 -27.36 -12.02
C ASN A 120 -0.79 -25.84 -11.92
N LEU A 121 -1.19 -25.19 -13.02
CA LEU A 121 -1.43 -23.75 -13.01
C LEU A 121 -2.62 -23.36 -12.14
N THR A 122 -3.66 -24.19 -12.09
CA THR A 122 -4.79 -23.98 -11.15
C THR A 122 -4.31 -24.04 -9.71
N LYS A 123 -3.37 -24.94 -9.39
CA LYS A 123 -2.76 -25.03 -8.05
C LYS A 123 -1.91 -23.80 -7.75
N GLU A 124 -1.02 -23.40 -8.65
CA GLU A 124 -0.17 -22.21 -8.50
C GLU A 124 -1.00 -20.97 -8.18
N VAL A 125 -2.00 -20.66 -9.01
CA VAL A 125 -2.82 -19.45 -8.85
C VAL A 125 -3.65 -19.47 -7.56
N LYS A 126 -4.11 -20.64 -7.10
CA LYS A 126 -4.82 -20.76 -5.82
C LYS A 126 -3.93 -20.52 -4.60
N GLU A 127 -2.62 -20.75 -4.74
CA GLU A 127 -1.64 -20.58 -3.67
C GLU A 127 -1.00 -19.18 -3.67
N TRP A 128 -1.32 -18.33 -4.65
CA TRP A 128 -0.85 -16.95 -4.68
C TRP A 128 -1.30 -16.19 -3.44
N LYS A 129 -0.33 -15.53 -2.82
CA LYS A 129 -0.50 -14.75 -1.60
C LYS A 129 0.10 -13.36 -1.76
N THR A 130 -0.56 -12.37 -1.20
CA THR A 130 -0.01 -11.02 -1.09
C THR A 130 1.18 -10.97 -0.12
N LYS A 131 1.89 -9.83 -0.06
CA LYS A 131 2.98 -9.63 0.90
C LYS A 131 2.47 -9.71 2.34
N ARG A 132 1.29 -9.16 2.67
CA ARG A 132 0.71 -9.31 4.02
C ARG A 132 0.31 -10.74 4.31
N GLU A 133 -0.30 -11.47 3.38
CA GLU A 133 -0.69 -12.88 3.57
C GLU A 133 0.53 -13.80 3.77
N ARG A 134 1.68 -13.44 3.20
CA ARG A 134 2.95 -14.13 3.44
C ARG A 134 3.53 -13.81 4.83
N GLY A 135 3.31 -12.61 5.36
CA GLY A 135 3.86 -12.16 6.65
C GLY A 135 5.36 -12.44 6.75
N ALA A 136 5.80 -13.07 7.85
CA ALA A 136 7.20 -13.44 8.08
C ALA A 136 7.82 -14.33 6.98
N SER A 137 7.00 -15.10 6.23
CA SER A 137 7.52 -15.92 5.13
C SER A 137 7.93 -15.09 3.91
N TYR A 138 7.53 -13.81 3.81
CA TYR A 138 8.02 -12.92 2.76
C TYR A 138 9.54 -12.72 2.86
N GLY A 139 10.07 -12.65 4.09
CA GLY A 139 11.50 -12.63 4.35
C GLY A 139 12.20 -11.35 3.91
N MET A 140 11.55 -10.18 4.05
CA MET A 140 12.19 -8.90 3.75
C MET A 140 13.17 -8.49 4.85
N ASN A 141 12.74 -8.57 6.10
CA ASN A 141 13.56 -8.21 7.25
C ASN A 141 12.98 -8.83 8.52
N PRO A 142 13.70 -9.77 9.18
CA PRO A 142 13.22 -10.46 10.37
C PRO A 142 12.88 -9.59 11.58
N LYS A 143 13.25 -8.30 11.58
CA LYS A 143 12.99 -7.35 12.67
C LYS A 143 11.94 -6.30 12.35
N ASN A 144 11.56 -6.17 11.08
CA ASN A 144 10.63 -5.16 10.61
C ASN A 144 10.14 -5.58 9.22
N GLU A 145 9.22 -6.53 9.17
CA GLU A 145 8.76 -7.13 7.91
C GLU A 145 8.00 -6.13 7.04
N TRP A 146 7.67 -6.52 5.81
CA TRP A 146 7.03 -5.61 4.85
C TRP A 146 5.68 -5.09 5.35
N ASP A 147 4.88 -5.94 5.97
CA ASP A 147 3.58 -5.60 6.54
C ASP A 147 3.70 -4.61 7.71
N GLU A 148 4.66 -4.82 8.61
CA GLU A 148 4.97 -3.89 9.72
C GLU A 148 5.43 -2.53 9.21
N GLN A 149 6.31 -2.52 8.19
CA GLN A 149 6.75 -1.28 7.55
C GLN A 149 5.60 -0.57 6.81
N MET A 150 4.69 -1.33 6.19
CA MET A 150 3.53 -0.78 5.50
C MET A 150 2.53 -0.20 6.51
N ASP A 151 2.35 -0.83 7.67
CA ASP A 151 1.53 -0.28 8.75
C ASP A 151 2.08 1.05 9.26
N PHE A 152 3.41 1.14 9.45
CA PHE A 152 4.06 2.42 9.77
C PHE A 152 3.76 3.50 8.73
N PHE A 153 3.89 3.20 7.43
CA PHE A 153 3.61 4.18 6.39
C PHE A 153 2.14 4.57 6.31
N GLN A 154 1.21 3.62 6.45
CA GLN A 154 -0.23 3.91 6.48
C GLN A 154 -0.59 4.89 7.60
N GLU A 155 0.02 4.75 8.78
CA GLU A 155 -0.15 5.71 9.87
C GLU A 155 0.48 7.08 9.53
N LYS A 156 1.67 7.09 8.92
CA LYS A 156 2.33 8.34 8.49
C LYS A 156 1.60 9.07 7.36
N PHE A 157 0.80 8.37 6.57
CA PHE A 157 0.01 8.96 5.49
C PHE A 157 -1.21 9.71 6.01
N LYS A 158 -1.71 9.38 7.21
CA LYS A 158 -2.90 10.04 7.78
C LYS A 158 -2.70 11.56 7.90
N GLY A 159 -3.73 12.32 7.52
CA GLY A 159 -3.73 13.78 7.51
C GLY A 159 -3.01 14.42 6.32
N LYS A 160 -2.34 13.63 5.47
CA LYS A 160 -1.66 14.11 4.25
C LYS A 160 -2.53 13.88 3.02
N THR A 161 -2.40 14.78 2.06
CA THR A 161 -2.92 14.67 0.69
C THR A 161 -1.97 13.85 -0.18
N VAL A 162 -2.45 13.37 -1.34
CA VAL A 162 -1.60 12.68 -2.33
C VAL A 162 -0.44 13.56 -2.77
N ASP A 163 -0.67 14.85 -3.02
CA ASP A 163 0.36 15.79 -3.45
C ASP A 163 1.44 16.00 -2.37
N GLU A 164 1.06 16.03 -1.09
CA GLU A 164 2.01 16.08 0.02
C GLU A 164 2.87 14.81 0.08
N LEU A 165 2.29 13.63 -0.15
CA LEU A 165 3.04 12.37 -0.22
C LEU A 165 4.03 12.34 -1.39
N GLU A 166 3.63 12.84 -2.56
CA GLU A 166 4.50 12.97 -3.73
C GLU A 166 5.67 13.93 -3.47
N LEU A 167 5.41 15.05 -2.79
CA LEU A 167 6.46 16.00 -2.41
C LEU A 167 7.43 15.40 -1.40
N ILE A 168 6.92 14.68 -0.40
CA ILE A 168 7.73 13.94 0.59
C ILE A 168 8.61 12.92 -0.13
N PHE A 169 8.05 12.11 -1.02
CA PHE A 169 8.81 11.14 -1.79
C PHE A 169 9.93 11.80 -2.60
N THR A 170 9.56 12.83 -3.36
CA THR A 170 10.50 13.57 -4.22
C THR A 170 11.65 14.18 -3.44
N LYS A 171 11.44 14.68 -2.23
CA LYS A 171 12.49 15.31 -1.42
C LYS A 171 13.28 14.32 -0.57
N MET A 172 12.60 13.39 0.08
CA MET A 172 13.14 12.63 1.20
C MET A 172 13.58 11.21 0.84
N TYR A 173 13.38 10.78 -0.41
CA TYR A 173 13.75 9.45 -0.89
C TYR A 173 14.84 9.52 -1.96
N SER A 174 15.64 8.46 -2.05
CA SER A 174 16.72 8.32 -3.00
C SER A 174 16.19 8.19 -4.43
N ASP A 175 16.72 8.99 -5.36
CA ASP A 175 16.42 8.84 -6.79
C ASP A 175 17.09 7.58 -7.40
N VAL A 176 17.98 6.93 -6.65
CA VAL A 176 18.73 5.75 -7.11
C VAL A 176 17.96 4.47 -6.83
N ASN A 177 17.28 4.38 -5.68
CA ASN A 177 16.64 3.14 -5.23
C ASN A 177 15.25 3.32 -4.61
N GLY A 178 14.73 4.56 -4.56
CA GLY A 178 13.42 4.87 -4.02
C GLY A 178 13.26 4.67 -2.51
N ARG A 179 14.32 4.35 -1.76
CA ARG A 179 14.26 4.21 -0.28
C ARG A 179 14.45 5.56 0.41
N PRO A 180 14.00 5.73 1.66
CA PRO A 180 14.26 6.94 2.42
C PRO A 180 15.76 7.28 2.44
N LEU A 181 16.09 8.57 2.31
CA LEU A 181 17.46 9.06 2.39
C LEU A 181 18.07 8.73 3.76
N LYS A 182 19.40 8.69 3.82
CA LYS A 182 20.15 8.43 5.05
C LYS A 182 21.24 9.46 5.21
N GLU A 183 21.40 9.97 6.43
CA GLU A 183 22.46 10.95 6.77
C GLU A 183 23.85 10.45 6.38
N ASN A 184 24.12 9.16 6.59
CA ASN A 184 25.39 8.53 6.31
C ASN A 184 25.40 7.70 5.02
N SER A 185 24.57 8.06 4.03
CA SER A 185 24.59 7.37 2.73
C SER A 185 25.99 7.42 2.12
N LYS A 186 26.42 6.30 1.52
CA LYS A 186 27.68 6.23 0.75
C LYS A 186 27.49 6.65 -0.71
N ASN A 187 26.25 6.82 -1.17
CA ASN A 187 25.94 7.25 -2.51
C ASN A 187 26.03 8.78 -2.60
N GLU A 188 26.87 9.30 -3.50
CA GLU A 188 27.11 10.75 -3.61
C GLU A 188 25.85 11.55 -3.99
N LYS A 189 24.96 10.98 -4.83
CA LYS A 189 23.68 11.64 -5.18
C LYS A 189 22.77 11.77 -3.97
N ASP A 190 22.68 10.71 -3.16
CA ASP A 190 21.87 10.74 -1.93
C ASP A 190 22.44 11.73 -0.90
N LYS A 191 23.77 11.81 -0.75
CA LYS A 191 24.42 12.80 0.14
C LYS A 191 24.09 14.23 -0.29
N GLU A 192 24.19 14.51 -1.59
CA GLU A 192 23.88 15.83 -2.14
C GLU A 192 22.39 16.17 -1.95
N LYS A 193 21.49 15.20 -2.13
CA LYS A 193 20.06 15.40 -1.93
C LYS A 193 19.74 15.64 -0.44
N TYR A 194 20.33 14.85 0.46
CA TYR A 194 20.14 14.98 1.90
C TYR A 194 20.68 16.31 2.45
N SER A 195 21.80 16.82 1.93
CA SER A 195 22.39 18.09 2.40
C SER A 195 21.53 19.33 2.09
N LYS A 196 20.63 19.22 1.10
CA LYS A 196 19.68 20.27 0.72
C LYS A 196 18.42 20.29 1.59
N LEU A 197 18.21 19.29 2.44
CA LEU A 197 17.07 19.23 3.35
C LEU A 197 17.21 20.26 4.48
N THR A 198 16.10 20.86 4.86
CA THR A 198 15.99 21.64 6.09
C THR A 198 16.15 20.73 7.32
N GLU A 199 16.44 21.32 8.48
CA GLU A 199 16.54 20.57 9.73
C GLU A 199 15.24 19.84 10.12
N ALA A 200 14.08 20.40 9.75
CA ALA A 200 12.79 19.75 9.94
C ALA A 200 12.64 18.52 9.02
N GLU A 201 13.01 18.66 7.74
CA GLU A 201 12.97 17.55 6.78
C GLU A 201 13.97 16.45 7.12
N LYS A 202 15.16 16.79 7.65
CA LYS A 202 16.11 15.79 8.15
C LYS A 202 15.56 14.99 9.34
N LYS A 203 14.83 15.66 10.25
CA LYS A 203 14.12 14.99 11.34
C LYS A 203 13.01 14.07 10.83
N GLU A 204 12.26 14.50 9.81
CA GLU A 204 11.24 13.66 9.17
C GLU A 204 11.87 12.44 8.47
N VAL A 205 12.99 12.60 7.77
CA VAL A 205 13.76 11.48 7.22
C VAL A 205 14.23 10.52 8.32
N ALA A 206 14.76 11.05 9.43
CA ALA A 206 15.21 10.21 10.55
C ALA A 206 14.05 9.41 11.16
N ASP A 207 12.90 10.05 11.39
CA ASP A 207 11.68 9.40 11.87
C ASP A 207 11.16 8.34 10.88
N ILE A 208 11.13 8.64 9.57
CA ILE A 208 10.79 7.66 8.53
C ILE A 208 11.74 6.46 8.60
N THR A 209 13.05 6.68 8.57
CA THR A 209 14.06 5.60 8.55
C THR A 209 14.07 4.74 9.82
N ALA A 210 13.61 5.29 10.95
CA ALA A 210 13.46 4.55 12.19
C ALA A 210 12.28 3.56 12.14
N GLY A 211 11.19 3.91 11.45
CA GLY A 211 10.00 3.08 11.33
C GLY A 211 9.99 2.16 10.11
N ALA A 212 10.52 2.61 8.96
CA ALA A 212 10.56 1.84 7.74
C ALA A 212 11.75 2.21 6.84
N THR A 213 12.25 1.23 6.10
CA THR A 213 13.39 1.38 5.18
C THR A 213 13.07 0.94 3.75
N MET A 214 11.90 0.32 3.54
CA MET A 214 11.41 -0.01 2.22
C MET A 214 11.06 1.24 1.42
N SER A 215 11.05 1.10 0.10
CA SER A 215 10.55 2.13 -0.79
C SER A 215 9.02 2.12 -0.80
N ILE A 216 8.42 3.29 -1.01
CA ILE A 216 6.99 3.45 -1.33
C ILE A 216 6.74 3.59 -2.85
N ARG A 217 7.80 3.57 -3.67
CA ARG A 217 7.74 3.52 -5.14
C ARG A 217 9.10 3.08 -5.69
N ASP A 218 9.19 1.82 -6.10
CA ASP A 218 10.35 1.25 -6.80
C ASP A 218 9.93 0.10 -7.73
N SER A 219 10.90 -0.70 -8.20
CA SER A 219 10.61 -1.87 -9.04
C SER A 219 9.82 -2.98 -8.34
N HIS A 220 9.70 -2.96 -7.02
CA HIS A 220 8.96 -3.96 -6.22
C HIS A 220 7.50 -3.51 -5.93
N GLY A 221 7.10 -2.32 -6.42
CA GLY A 221 5.74 -1.82 -6.35
C GLY A 221 5.65 -0.29 -6.35
N ASP A 222 4.55 0.24 -6.87
CA ASP A 222 4.20 1.67 -6.86
C ASP A 222 3.04 1.95 -5.89
N ILE A 223 3.36 2.07 -4.59
CA ILE A 223 2.36 2.31 -3.53
C ILE A 223 1.74 3.70 -3.68
N LEU A 224 2.55 4.71 -3.98
CA LEU A 224 2.05 6.06 -4.21
C LEU A 224 1.12 6.16 -5.42
N GLY A 225 1.44 5.45 -6.51
CA GLY A 225 0.56 5.35 -7.68
C GLY A 225 -0.78 4.68 -7.35
N ALA A 226 -0.77 3.63 -6.52
CA ALA A 226 -2.01 2.99 -6.06
C ALA A 226 -2.84 3.96 -5.19
N ILE A 227 -2.23 4.70 -4.26
CA ILE A 227 -2.92 5.70 -3.44
C ILE A 227 -3.49 6.84 -4.30
N LYS A 228 -2.72 7.32 -5.29
CA LYS A 228 -3.21 8.33 -6.25
C LYS A 228 -4.42 7.81 -7.03
N ASN A 229 -4.37 6.57 -7.53
CA ASN A 229 -5.51 5.97 -8.23
C ASN A 229 -6.71 5.80 -7.30
N ALA A 230 -6.50 5.50 -6.02
CA ALA A 230 -7.58 5.46 -5.03
C ALA A 230 -8.22 6.84 -4.86
N TYR A 231 -7.41 7.90 -4.80
CA TYR A 231 -7.92 9.27 -4.77
C TYR A 231 -8.73 9.59 -6.03
N ASP A 232 -8.20 9.32 -7.22
CA ASP A 232 -8.87 9.64 -8.49
C ASP A 232 -10.20 8.87 -8.67
N ASN A 233 -10.29 7.64 -8.14
CA ASN A 233 -11.48 6.78 -8.21
C ASN A 233 -12.43 6.92 -7.00
N ARG A 234 -12.21 7.88 -6.10
CA ARG A 234 -12.96 7.97 -4.84
C ARG A 234 -14.43 8.30 -5.06
N VAL A 235 -15.29 7.71 -4.25
CA VAL A 235 -16.73 7.99 -4.20
C VAL A 235 -17.11 8.58 -2.85
N GLU A 236 -18.06 9.51 -2.84
CA GLU A 236 -18.59 10.08 -1.60
C GLU A 236 -19.31 8.98 -0.79
N VAL A 237 -18.97 8.90 0.49
CA VAL A 237 -19.62 8.03 1.48
C VAL A 237 -20.14 8.93 2.59
N ILE A 238 -21.45 8.85 2.83
CA ILE A 238 -22.10 9.59 3.91
C ILE A 238 -22.10 8.69 5.14
N ILE A 239 -21.43 9.12 6.20
CA ILE A 239 -21.48 8.43 7.50
C ILE A 239 -22.56 9.10 8.35
N PRO A 240 -23.65 8.40 8.70
CA PRO A 240 -24.67 8.94 9.58
C PRO A 240 -24.06 9.15 10.98
N THR A 241 -24.04 10.39 11.47
CA THR A 241 -23.72 10.66 12.87
C THR A 241 -24.95 10.39 13.72
N LYS A 242 -24.82 9.54 14.74
CA LYS A 242 -25.86 9.36 15.77
C LYS A 242 -25.90 10.55 16.72
#